data_AF-A0A661VCC6-F1
#
_entry.id   AF-A0A661VCC6-F1
#
_cell.length_a   1.000
_cell.length_b   1.000
_cell.length_c   1.000
_cell.angle_alpha   90.00
_cell.angle_beta   90.00
_cell.angle_gamma   90.00
#
_symmetry.space_group_name_H-M   'P 1'
#
loop_
_entity.id
_entity.type
_entity.pdbx_description
1 polymer ?
#
loop_
_entity_poly.entity_id
_entity_poly.type
_entity_poly.pdbx_seq_one_letter_code
_entity_poly.pdbx_strand_id
1 'polypeptide(L)'
;MINEETRAAIKGYLEGFIQGLIEQHRSGIRRAMVREAHAVNSSSRGILKPFHEAIIPPEILRISTFERSFSTKLGTTFEECARLIALQTYAVAEREAIELAAECLPLAL
;
A
#
# COMPACT_ATOMS: atom_id res chain seq x y z
N MET A 1 -28.68 -2.81 4.14
CA MET A 1 -27.96 -3.88 4.86
C MET A 1 -27.08 -4.59 3.85
N ILE A 2 -25.84 -4.93 4.19
CA ILE A 2 -24.90 -5.60 3.26
C ILE A 2 -25.35 -7.06 3.10
N ASN A 3 -25.54 -7.51 1.85
CA ASN A 3 -25.93 -8.89 1.55
C ASN A 3 -24.74 -9.86 1.68
N GLU A 4 -25.00 -11.16 1.71
CA GLU A 4 -23.95 -12.16 1.96
C GLU A 4 -22.91 -12.24 0.82
N GLU A 5 -23.32 -12.04 -0.43
CA GLU A 5 -22.40 -12.00 -1.57
C GLU A 5 -21.40 -10.84 -1.46
N THR A 6 -21.90 -9.64 -1.14
CA THR A 6 -21.07 -8.44 -0.94
C THR A 6 -20.16 -8.61 0.27
N ARG A 7 -20.66 -9.21 1.36
CA ARG A 7 -19.85 -9.54 2.54
C ARG A 7 -18.70 -10.49 2.19
N ALA A 8 -18.98 -11.54 1.40
CA ALA A 8 -17.98 -12.49 0.96
C ALA A 8 -16.93 -11.84 0.04
N ALA A 9 -17.37 -10.97 -0.88
CA ALA A 9 -16.48 -10.22 -1.76
C ALA A 9 -15.53 -9.30 -0.98
N ILE A 10 -16.06 -8.53 -0.01
CA ILE A 10 -15.26 -7.68 0.87
C ILE A 10 -14.22 -8.51 1.63
N LYS A 11 -14.65 -9.63 2.22
CA LYS A 11 -13.75 -10.51 2.95
C LYS A 11 -12.62 -11.05 2.07
N GLY A 12 -12.95 -11.57 0.89
CA GLY A 12 -11.97 -12.10 -0.05
C GLY A 12 -10.97 -11.04 -0.54
N TYR A 13 -11.46 -9.82 -0.78
CA TYR A 13 -10.59 -8.70 -1.12
C TYR A 13 -9.60 -8.36 0.01
N LEU A 14 -10.08 -8.25 1.26
CA LEU A 14 -9.23 -7.94 2.41
C LEU A 14 -8.23 -9.07 2.70
N GLU A 15 -8.62 -10.33 2.55
CA GLU A 15 -7.72 -11.48 2.67
C GLU A 15 -6.61 -11.42 1.62
N GLY A 16 -6.96 -11.17 0.35
CA GLY A 16 -6.01 -11.00 -0.74
C GLY A 16 -5.05 -9.82 -0.52
N PHE A 17 -5.58 -8.70 -0.01
CA PHE A 17 -4.77 -7.52 0.35
C PHE A 17 -3.70 -7.87 1.39
N ILE A 18 -4.08 -8.53 2.48
CA ILE A 18 -3.14 -8.94 3.53
C ILE A 18 -2.12 -9.96 3.01
N GLN A 19 -2.57 -10.97 2.25
CA GLN A 19 -1.67 -11.97 1.66
C GLN A 19 -0.65 -11.33 0.73
N GLY A 20 -1.09 -10.40 -0.14
CA GLY A 20 -0.21 -9.66 -1.03
C GLY A 20 0.83 -8.83 -0.27
N LEU A 21 0.45 -8.20 0.85
CA LEU A 21 1.38 -7.48 1.71
C LEU A 21 2.38 -8.41 2.40
N ILE A 22 1.95 -9.56 2.92
CA ILE A 22 2.83 -10.53 3.56
C ILE A 22 3.87 -11.05 2.57
N GLU A 23 3.45 -11.41 1.36
CA GLU A 23 4.36 -11.95 0.35
C GLU A 23 5.40 -10.90 -0.08
N GLN A 24 5.01 -9.63 -0.25
CA GLN A 24 5.92 -8.53 -0.55
C GLN A 24 7.04 -8.37 0.48
N HIS A 25 6.77 -8.66 1.75
CA HIS A 25 7.72 -8.50 2.86
C HIS A 25 8.33 -9.81 3.32
N ARG A 26 8.19 -10.89 2.54
CA ARG A 26 8.81 -12.17 2.87
C ARG A 26 10.32 -12.04 2.97
N SER A 27 10.91 -12.76 3.93
CA SER A 27 12.32 -12.64 4.28
C SER A 27 13.28 -12.87 3.10
N GLY A 28 12.93 -13.77 2.19
CA GLY A 28 13.71 -14.03 0.96
C GLY A 28 13.75 -12.84 0.01
N ILE A 29 12.60 -12.23 -0.26
CA ILE A 29 12.46 -11.08 -1.17
C ILE A 29 13.21 -9.88 -0.63
N ARG A 30 13.03 -9.56 0.67
CA ARG A 30 13.74 -8.45 1.30
C ARG A 30 15.26 -8.63 1.23
N ARG A 31 15.78 -9.82 1.52
CA ARG A 31 17.22 -10.10 1.45
C ARG A 31 17.75 -9.91 0.03
N ALA A 32 17.01 -10.33 -0.99
CA ALA A 32 17.39 -10.11 -2.38
C ALA A 32 17.44 -8.60 -2.71
N MET A 33 16.40 -7.84 -2.33
CA MET A 33 16.35 -6.38 -2.55
C MET A 33 17.49 -5.63 -1.84
N VAL A 34 17.82 -6.01 -0.61
CA VAL A 34 18.92 -5.40 0.15
C VAL A 34 20.26 -5.72 -0.52
N ARG A 35 20.48 -6.97 -0.94
CA ARG A 35 21.70 -7.38 -1.67
C ARG A 35 21.87 -6.61 -2.98
N GLU A 36 20.80 -6.49 -3.75
CA GLU A 36 20.80 -5.73 -5.01
C GLU A 36 21.13 -4.27 -4.74
N ALA A 37 20.46 -3.63 -3.77
CA ALA A 37 20.73 -2.24 -3.42
C ALA A 37 22.18 -2.00 -2.97
N HIS A 38 22.75 -2.92 -2.18
CA HIS A 38 24.18 -2.88 -1.79
C HIS A 38 25.11 -3.03 -3.00
N ALA A 39 24.77 -3.88 -3.98
CA ALA A 39 25.59 -4.09 -5.17
C ALA A 39 25.74 -2.84 -6.05
N VAL A 40 24.68 -2.03 -6.16
CA VAL A 40 24.69 -0.75 -6.92
C VAL A 40 25.01 0.47 -6.06
N ASN A 41 25.23 0.29 -4.75
CA ASN A 41 25.51 1.35 -3.76
C ASN A 41 24.60 2.58 -3.90
N SER A 42 23.37 2.35 -4.33
CA SER A 42 22.37 3.39 -4.58
C SER A 42 21.00 2.85 -4.22
N SER A 43 20.17 3.72 -3.66
CA SER A 43 18.81 3.34 -3.29
C SER A 43 17.85 4.52 -3.43
N SER A 44 17.28 4.65 -4.63
CA SER A 44 16.24 5.66 -4.93
C SER A 44 15.01 5.53 -4.02
N ARG A 45 14.77 4.33 -3.47
CA ARG A 45 13.64 4.02 -2.60
C ARG A 45 13.97 4.02 -1.11
N GLY A 46 15.19 4.42 -0.71
CA GLY A 46 15.62 4.43 0.69
C GLY A 46 15.66 3.05 1.34
N ILE A 47 15.96 2.01 0.54
CA ILE A 47 16.14 0.62 0.97
C ILE A 47 17.44 0.49 1.76
N LEU A 48 18.52 1.12 1.28
CA LEU A 48 19.78 1.21 2.02
C LEU A 48 19.62 2.16 3.20
N LYS A 49 19.84 1.64 4.41
CA LYS A 49 19.83 2.44 5.63
C LYS A 49 21.09 2.13 6.44
N PRO A 50 22.27 2.59 6.01
CA PRO A 50 23.56 2.13 6.53
C PRO A 50 23.68 2.22 8.05
N PHE A 51 23.22 3.31 8.66
CA PHE A 51 23.23 3.47 10.12
C PHE A 51 22.20 2.58 10.83
N HIS A 52 21.02 2.40 10.24
CA HIS A 52 19.98 1.57 10.85
C HIS A 52 20.31 0.08 10.71
N GLU A 53 20.92 -0.35 9.61
CA GLU A 53 21.37 -1.74 9.40
C GLU A 53 22.46 -2.16 10.38
N ALA A 54 23.32 -1.22 10.80
CA ALA A 54 24.38 -1.49 11.78
C ALA A 54 23.86 -1.68 13.22
N ILE A 55 22.67 -1.17 13.53
CA ILE A 55 22.15 -1.07 14.91
C ILE A 55 20.86 -1.89 15.09
N ILE A 56 20.02 -1.96 14.06
CA ILE A 56 18.67 -2.54 14.14
C ILE A 56 18.67 -3.90 13.44
N PRO A 57 18.25 -4.97 14.14
CA PRO A 57 18.09 -6.30 13.54
C PRO A 57 17.24 -6.29 12.27
N PRO A 58 17.58 -7.11 11.26
CA PRO A 58 16.88 -7.16 9.98
C PRO A 58 15.39 -7.53 10.12
N GLU A 59 15.02 -8.27 11.17
CA GLU A 59 13.64 -8.62 11.51
C GLU A 59 12.81 -7.39 11.88
N ILE A 60 13.37 -6.49 12.70
CA ILE A 60 12.69 -5.25 13.12
C ILE A 60 12.54 -4.31 11.93
N LEU A 61 13.59 -4.19 11.11
CA LEU A 61 13.52 -3.41 9.88
C LEU A 61 12.45 -3.96 8.93
N ARG A 62 12.20 -5.28 8.93
CA ARG A 62 11.13 -5.95 8.16
C ARG A 62 9.74 -5.63 8.65
N ILE A 63 9.54 -5.66 9.96
CA ILE A 63 8.27 -5.28 10.56
C ILE A 63 7.96 -3.81 10.25
N SER A 64 8.93 -2.91 10.44
CA SER A 64 8.74 -1.47 10.18
C SER A 64 8.37 -1.16 8.72
N THR A 65 8.99 -1.83 7.74
CA THR A 65 8.62 -1.63 6.33
C THR A 65 7.27 -2.23 5.98
N PHE A 66 6.92 -3.36 6.61
CA PHE A 66 5.60 -3.95 6.47
C PHE A 66 4.54 -2.99 6.99
N GLU A 67 4.69 -2.46 8.20
CA GLU A 67 3.76 -1.50 8.81
C GLU A 67 3.58 -0.25 7.95
N ARG A 68 4.68 0.31 7.42
CA ARG A 68 4.62 1.43 6.49
C ARG A 68 3.82 1.09 5.23
N SER A 69 4.07 -0.08 4.64
CA SER A 69 3.38 -0.52 3.42
C SER A 69 1.91 -0.80 3.68
N PHE A 70 1.60 -1.37 4.83
CA PHE A 70 0.23 -1.58 5.29
C PHE A 70 -0.49 -0.24 5.45
N SER A 71 0.06 0.69 6.23
CA SER A 71 -0.53 2.01 6.49
C SER A 71 -0.76 2.81 5.21
N THR A 72 0.23 2.86 4.31
CA THR A 72 0.12 3.62 3.05
C THR A 72 -0.89 3.04 2.08
N LYS A 73 -1.04 1.71 2.02
CA LYS A 73 -1.99 1.07 1.11
C LYS A 73 -3.38 0.89 1.72
N LEU A 74 -3.52 0.97 3.04
CA LEU A 74 -4.80 0.76 3.74
C LEU A 74 -5.92 1.66 3.21
N GLY A 75 -5.62 2.92 2.85
CA GLY A 75 -6.60 3.85 2.28
C GLY A 75 -7.35 3.28 1.07
N THR A 76 -6.63 2.61 0.17
CA THR A 76 -7.24 1.99 -1.04
C THR A 76 -8.23 0.88 -0.71
N THR A 77 -8.10 0.24 0.46
CA THR A 77 -9.02 -0.83 0.86
C THR A 77 -10.40 -0.33 1.24
N PHE A 78 -10.48 0.87 1.85
CA PHE A 78 -11.77 1.48 2.19
C PHE A 78 -12.54 1.86 0.93
N GLU A 79 -11.84 2.43 -0.05
CA GLU A 79 -12.43 2.80 -1.33
C GLU A 79 -12.98 1.57 -2.07
N GLU A 80 -12.22 0.48 -2.11
CA GLU A 80 -12.66 -0.75 -2.77
C GLU A 80 -13.84 -1.40 -2.03
N CYS A 81 -13.81 -1.44 -0.70
CA CYS A 81 -14.96 -1.89 0.10
C CYS A 81 -16.21 -1.04 -0.18
N ALA A 82 -16.07 0.29 -0.29
CA ALA A 82 -17.18 1.17 -0.63
C ALA A 82 -17.72 0.89 -2.03
N ARG A 83 -16.84 0.64 -3.01
CA ARG A 83 -17.20 0.24 -4.37
C ARG A 83 -18.00 -1.06 -4.39
N LEU A 84 -17.55 -2.07 -3.65
CA LEU A 84 -18.25 -3.36 -3.52
C LEU A 84 -19.65 -3.19 -2.90
N ILE A 85 -19.80 -2.32 -1.88
CA ILE A 85 -21.10 -2.01 -1.27
C ILE A 85 -22.01 -1.28 -2.27
N ALA A 86 -21.48 -0.33 -3.04
CA ALA A 86 -22.26 0.42 -4.03
C ALA A 86 -22.79 -0.50 -5.14
N LEU A 87 -21.98 -1.46 -5.59
CA LEU A 87 -22.36 -2.46 -6.59
C LEU A 87 -23.52 -3.38 -6.16
N GLN A 88 -23.84 -3.44 -4.87
CA GLN A 88 -25.03 -4.14 -4.41
C GLN A 88 -26.32 -3.48 -4.92
N THR A 89 -26.31 -2.15 -5.09
CA THR A 89 -27.50 -1.36 -5.45
C THR A 89 -27.44 -0.83 -6.87
N TYR A 90 -26.24 -0.49 -7.34
CA TYR A 90 -26.01 0.17 -8.62
C TYR A 90 -25.24 -0.75 -9.57
N ALA A 91 -25.58 -0.70 -10.86
CA ALA A 91 -24.91 -1.52 -11.87
C ALA A 91 -23.43 -1.14 -12.08
N VAL A 92 -23.07 0.11 -11.80
CA VAL A 92 -21.72 0.67 -11.95
C VAL A 92 -21.37 1.47 -10.70
N ALA A 93 -20.14 1.33 -10.23
CA ALA A 93 -19.57 2.12 -9.15
C ALA A 93 -18.09 2.41 -9.46
N GLU A 94 -17.74 3.69 -9.54
CA GLU A 94 -16.39 4.15 -9.88
C GLU A 94 -15.87 5.13 -8.82
N ARG A 95 -14.55 5.18 -8.69
CA ARG A 95 -13.91 6.19 -7.83
C ARG A 95 -13.91 7.52 -8.56
N GLU A 96 -14.48 8.55 -7.93
CA GLU A 96 -14.41 9.92 -8.44
C GLU A 96 -12.95 10.40 -8.44
N ALA A 97 -12.43 10.75 -9.63
CA ALA A 97 -11.16 11.44 -9.75
C ALA A 97 -11.41 12.92 -9.48
N ILE A 98 -10.94 13.41 -8.34
CA ILE A 98 -10.89 14.86 -8.12
C ILE A 98 -9.79 15.40 -9.04
N GLU A 99 -10.18 15.92 -10.19
CA GLU A 99 -9.34 16.86 -10.92
C GLU A 99 -9.21 18.10 -10.02
N LEU A 100 -8.11 18.15 -9.25
CA LEU A 100 -7.66 19.41 -8.66
C LEU A 100 -7.25 20.30 -9.83
N ALA A 101 -8.22 21.01 -10.42
CA ALA A 101 -7.97 22.14 -11.27
C ALA A 101 -7.07 23.07 -10.45
N ALA A 102 -5.79 23.11 -10.83
CA ALA A 102 -4.80 24.00 -10.25
C ALA A 102 -5.15 25.42 -10.71
N GLU A 103 -6.16 26.02 -10.08
CA GLU A 103 -6.38 27.46 -10.12
C GLU A 103 -5.31 28.10 -9.22
N CYS A 104 -4.06 28.04 -9.68
CA CYS A 104 -3.03 28.98 -9.24
C CYS A 104 -3.42 30.35 -9.80
N LEU A 105 -4.36 31.03 -9.13
CA LEU A 105 -4.53 32.47 -9.28
C LEU A 105 -3.17 33.12 -8.99
N PRO A 106 -2.56 33.83 -9.95
CA PRO A 106 -1.33 34.55 -9.67
C PRO A 106 -1.65 35.63 -8.63
N LEU A 107 -0.90 35.64 -7.52
CA LEU A 107 -0.84 36.82 -6.67
C LEU A 107 -0.33 37.96 -7.54
N ALA A 108 -1.24 38.86 -7.92
CA ALA A 108 -0.89 40.14 -8.48
C ALA A 108 -0.08 40.91 -7.42
N LEU A 109 1.15 41.26 -7.79
CA LEU A 109 2.06 42.15 -7.08
C LEU A 109 1.46 43.54 -6.86
#